data_AF-A0A2H6ARV4-F1
#
_entry.id   AF-A0A2H6ARV4-F1
#
_cell.length_a   1.000
_cell.length_b   1.000
_cell.length_c   1.000
_cell.angle_alpha   90.00
_cell.angle_beta   90.00
_cell.angle_gamma   90.00
#
_symmetry.space_group_name_H-M   'P 1'
#
loop_
_entity.id
_entity.type
_entity.pdbx_description
1 polymer ?
#
loop_
_entity_poly.entity_id
_entity_poly.type
_entity_poly.pdbx_seq_one_letter_code
_entity_poly.pdbx_strand_id
1 'polypeptide(L)'
;MALMDILITSEEKAREHEGVEVAFRSEVLLTVVGHAPWGLAVRPLWQAEPDPGLLFGAVLHLSRLAARSLSRFVLVLPWQVVPQGFGEAAGEALDLAGIPRRFLWFALEGSPEKGPGEAAEGLRLSGFPVLVRGEEWLEAEDLGGPSREHPVYWVSGVEHPRVYDLALERGARVFSGSYTGVKEAGLSSFRPVRRGV
;
A
#
# COMPACT_ATOMS: atom_id res chain seq x y z
N MET A 1 -4.04 28.85 11.33
CA MET A 1 -4.35 28.50 9.93
C MET A 1 -4.53 27.00 9.88
N ALA A 2 -5.78 26.55 9.90
CA ALA A 2 -6.16 25.15 10.11
C ALA A 2 -6.05 24.38 8.77
N LEU A 3 -5.16 23.40 8.71
CA LEU A 3 -5.09 22.44 7.61
C LEU A 3 -6.16 21.37 7.86
N MET A 4 -7.14 21.33 6.96
CA MET A 4 -8.28 20.43 7.00
C MET A 4 -7.83 18.96 7.04
N ASP A 5 -8.22 18.27 8.10
CA ASP A 5 -8.27 16.81 8.16
C ASP A 5 -9.27 16.30 7.11
N ILE A 6 -8.81 15.58 6.09
CA ILE A 6 -9.68 14.76 5.25
C ILE A 6 -9.85 13.43 5.99
N LEU A 7 -10.90 13.36 6.81
CA LEU A 7 -11.42 12.11 7.38
C LEU A 7 -12.23 11.39 6.30
N ILE A 8 -11.75 10.23 5.84
CA ILE A 8 -12.62 9.25 5.16
C ILE A 8 -13.23 8.37 6.26
N THR A 9 -14.43 8.73 6.68
CA THR A 9 -15.27 7.88 7.54
C THR A 9 -16.24 7.09 6.69
N SER A 10 -16.27 5.78 6.93
CA SER A 10 -17.24 4.75 6.49
C SER A 10 -16.88 3.90 5.27
N GLU A 11 -17.07 2.58 5.45
CA GLU A 11 -17.07 1.53 4.41
C GLU A 11 -18.07 1.82 3.28
N GLU A 12 -19.11 2.62 3.55
CA GLU A 12 -20.14 3.00 2.57
C GLU A 12 -19.63 4.05 1.57
N LYS A 13 -18.76 4.98 1.98
CA LYS A 13 -18.19 5.99 1.06
C LYS A 13 -17.01 5.50 0.25
N ALA A 14 -16.29 4.47 0.71
CA ALA A 14 -15.24 3.84 -0.10
C ALA A 14 -15.79 3.18 -1.37
N ARG A 15 -17.09 2.82 -1.40
CA ARG A 15 -17.77 2.30 -2.60
C ARG A 15 -18.17 3.39 -3.62
N GLU A 16 -18.28 4.65 -3.21
CA GLU A 16 -18.72 5.76 -4.08
C GLU A 16 -17.59 6.48 -4.81
N HIS A 17 -16.32 6.19 -4.48
CA HIS A 17 -15.21 6.99 -4.97
C HIS A 17 -14.15 6.16 -5.69
N GLU A 18 -14.35 5.99 -7.02
CA GLU A 18 -13.27 5.72 -7.95
C GLU A 18 -12.23 6.85 -7.86
N GLY A 19 -10.96 6.52 -7.55
CA GLY A 19 -9.84 7.46 -7.66
C GLY A 19 -9.71 8.50 -6.53
N VAL A 20 -9.93 8.12 -5.26
CA VAL A 20 -9.67 9.04 -4.13
C VAL A 20 -8.19 9.37 -4.03
N GLU A 21 -7.86 10.61 -4.40
CA GLU A 21 -6.59 11.25 -4.17
C GLU A 21 -6.56 11.86 -2.76
N VAL A 22 -5.87 11.22 -1.80
CA VAL A 22 -5.63 11.81 -0.47
C VAL A 22 -4.30 12.57 -0.53
N ALA A 23 -4.37 13.89 -0.64
CA ALA A 23 -3.18 14.73 -0.69
C ALA A 23 -2.52 14.83 0.69
N PHE A 24 -1.27 14.33 0.81
CA PHE A 24 -0.43 14.47 2.00
C PHE A 24 0.75 15.40 1.67
N ARG A 25 0.71 16.65 2.16
CA ARG A 25 1.62 17.73 1.75
C ARG A 25 1.53 17.99 0.23
N SER A 26 2.06 19.13 -0.23
CA SER A 26 2.00 19.49 -1.66
C SER A 26 2.80 18.55 -2.59
N GLU A 27 3.48 17.54 -2.04
CA GLU A 27 4.52 16.76 -2.71
C GLU A 27 4.17 15.26 -2.81
N VAL A 28 3.16 14.78 -2.07
CA VAL A 28 2.74 13.38 -2.07
C VAL A 28 1.22 13.28 -2.17
N LEU A 29 0.77 12.48 -3.12
CA LEU A 29 -0.63 12.16 -3.29
C LEU A 29 -0.80 10.66 -3.03
N LEU A 30 -1.72 10.25 -2.17
CA LEU A 30 -2.00 8.83 -1.94
C LEU A 30 -3.17 8.41 -2.80
N THR A 31 -3.02 7.31 -3.55
CA THR A 31 -4.10 6.71 -4.34
C THR A 31 -4.43 5.33 -3.81
N VAL A 32 -5.72 4.98 -3.77
CA VAL A 32 -6.17 3.64 -3.39
C VAL A 32 -5.94 2.70 -4.56
N VAL A 33 -5.19 1.63 -4.32
CA VAL A 33 -4.82 0.64 -5.33
C VAL A 33 -5.29 -0.76 -4.99
N GLY A 34 -5.92 -0.96 -3.83
CA GLY A 34 -6.55 -2.23 -3.48
C GLY A 34 -7.41 -2.09 -2.24
N HIS A 35 -8.24 -3.09 -1.99
CA HIS A 35 -9.10 -3.12 -0.82
C HIS A 35 -9.09 -4.49 -0.15
N ALA A 36 -9.38 -4.48 1.14
CA ALA A 36 -9.61 -5.66 1.95
C ALA A 36 -10.81 -5.41 2.89
N PRO A 37 -11.45 -6.46 3.43
CA PRO A 37 -12.52 -6.29 4.41
C PRO A 37 -12.11 -5.52 5.68
N TRP A 38 -10.81 -5.36 5.92
CA TRP A 38 -10.25 -4.76 7.13
C TRP A 38 -9.45 -3.48 6.87
N GLY A 39 -9.36 -3.03 5.61
CA GLY A 39 -8.44 -1.96 5.26
C GLY A 39 -8.32 -1.65 3.78
N LEU A 40 -7.42 -0.71 3.47
CA LEU A 40 -7.15 -0.24 2.11
C LEU A 40 -5.67 -0.39 1.78
N ALA A 41 -5.37 -0.76 0.54
CA ALA A 41 -4.04 -0.63 -0.01
C ALA A 41 -3.90 0.71 -0.73
N VAL A 42 -2.85 1.45 -0.39
CA VAL A 42 -2.61 2.81 -0.86
C VAL A 42 -1.20 2.92 -1.41
N ARG A 43 -1.05 3.60 -2.55
CA ARG A 43 0.23 3.87 -3.19
C ARG A 43 0.49 5.38 -3.14
N PRO A 44 1.70 5.82 -2.73
CA PRO A 44 2.11 7.20 -2.87
C PRO A 44 2.51 7.50 -4.31
N LEU A 45 1.96 8.57 -4.84
CA LEU A 45 2.32 9.22 -6.08
C LEU A 45 3.17 10.44 -5.69
N TRP A 46 4.48 10.31 -5.92
CA TRP A 46 5.45 11.34 -5.59
C TRP A 46 5.51 12.39 -6.69
N GLN A 47 5.40 13.67 -6.31
CA GLN A 47 5.57 14.79 -7.24
C GLN A 47 7.05 15.20 -7.41
N ALA A 48 7.92 14.71 -6.51
CA ALA A 48 9.37 14.86 -6.50
C ALA A 48 10.05 13.50 -6.29
N GLU A 49 11.37 13.44 -6.40
CA GLU A 49 12.13 12.24 -6.02
C GLU A 49 11.85 11.90 -4.54
N PRO A 50 11.43 10.66 -4.22
CA PRO A 50 11.07 10.30 -2.87
C PRO A 50 12.30 10.33 -1.98
N ASP A 51 12.34 11.30 -1.07
CA ASP A 51 13.32 11.32 0.02
C ASP A 51 12.78 10.55 1.24
N PRO A 52 13.68 10.12 2.16
CA PRO A 52 13.28 9.41 3.37
C PRO A 52 12.25 10.18 4.22
N GLY A 53 12.34 11.50 4.30
CA GLY A 53 11.45 12.34 5.08
C GLY A 53 10.02 12.33 4.58
N LEU A 54 9.82 12.33 3.26
CA LEU A 54 8.49 12.18 2.65
C LEU A 54 7.89 10.80 2.94
N LEU A 55 8.70 9.75 2.84
CA LEU A 55 8.28 8.38 3.18
C LEU A 55 7.88 8.25 4.65
N PHE A 56 8.68 8.81 5.55
CA PHE A 56 8.38 8.90 6.99
C PHE A 56 7.08 9.64 7.26
N GLY A 57 6.87 10.77 6.59
CA GLY A 57 5.65 11.55 6.69
C GLY A 57 4.41 10.74 6.29
N ALA A 58 4.48 10.02 5.17
CA ALA A 58 3.40 9.18 4.68
C ALA A 58 3.07 8.05 5.67
N VAL A 59 4.08 7.37 6.21
CA VAL A 59 3.93 6.33 7.24
C VAL A 59 3.25 6.86 8.49
N LEU A 60 3.72 7.98 9.03
CA LEU A 60 3.12 8.57 10.24
C LEU A 60 1.68 9.03 9.99
N HIS A 61 1.41 9.62 8.83
CA HIS A 61 0.08 10.08 8.47
C HIS A 61 -0.91 8.91 8.35
N LEU A 62 -0.56 7.88 7.56
CA LEU A 62 -1.39 6.71 7.37
C LEU A 62 -1.59 5.93 8.66
N SER A 63 -0.55 5.80 9.48
CA SER A 63 -0.66 5.10 10.76
C SER A 63 -1.60 5.82 11.72
N ARG A 64 -1.57 7.16 11.76
CA ARG A 64 -2.51 7.97 12.55
C ARG A 64 -3.94 7.81 12.03
N LEU A 65 -4.12 7.84 10.71
CA LEU A 65 -5.43 7.65 10.09
C LEU A 65 -5.99 6.27 10.43
N ALA A 66 -5.21 5.22 10.23
CA ALA A 66 -5.59 3.84 10.57
C ALA A 66 -5.93 3.67 12.05
N ALA A 67 -5.11 4.21 12.95
CA ALA A 67 -5.37 4.12 14.38
C ALA A 67 -6.69 4.79 14.78
N ARG A 68 -7.03 5.94 14.16
CA ARG A 68 -8.29 6.65 14.41
C ARG A 68 -9.50 5.92 13.85
N SER A 69 -9.37 5.33 12.67
CA SER A 69 -10.48 4.63 11.99
C SER A 69 -10.59 3.16 12.39
N LEU A 70 -9.67 2.65 13.23
CA LEU A 70 -9.50 1.22 13.54
C LEU A 70 -9.38 0.34 12.29
N SER A 71 -8.91 0.92 11.19
CA SER A 71 -8.67 0.24 9.92
C SER A 71 -7.18 -0.04 9.77
N ARG A 72 -6.79 -0.96 8.89
CA ARG A 72 -5.39 -1.10 8.51
C ARG A 72 -5.15 -0.47 7.14
N PHE A 73 -3.96 0.06 6.93
CA PHE A 73 -3.50 0.48 5.60
C PHE A 73 -2.36 -0.42 5.15
N VAL A 74 -2.36 -0.78 3.86
CA VAL A 74 -1.23 -1.39 3.18
C VAL A 74 -0.56 -0.31 2.34
N LEU A 75 0.61 0.14 2.75
CA LEU A 75 1.40 1.12 1.99
C LEU A 75 2.22 0.39 0.92
N VAL A 76 1.93 0.69 -0.33
CA VAL A 76 2.56 0.07 -1.50
C VAL A 76 3.73 0.90 -1.95
N LEU A 77 4.92 0.30 -2.03
CA LEU A 77 6.16 1.01 -2.33
C LEU A 77 7.03 0.21 -3.29
N PRO A 78 7.71 0.89 -4.22
CA PRO A 78 8.90 0.34 -4.85
C PRO A 78 9.95 0.03 -3.75
N TRP A 79 10.52 -1.17 -3.69
CA TRP A 79 11.49 -1.46 -2.62
C TRP A 79 12.76 -0.61 -2.70
N GLN A 80 13.07 -0.04 -3.87
CA GLN A 80 14.20 0.87 -4.08
C GLN A 80 14.06 2.19 -3.32
N VAL A 81 12.84 2.59 -2.94
CA VAL A 81 12.61 3.84 -2.20
C VAL A 81 12.63 3.65 -0.68
N VAL A 82 12.78 2.42 -0.20
CA VAL A 82 12.86 2.10 1.23
C VAL A 82 14.34 2.19 1.66
N PRO A 83 14.75 3.23 2.41
CA PRO A 83 16.13 3.35 2.81
C PRO A 83 16.51 2.29 3.85
N GLN A 84 17.81 2.00 3.95
CA GLN A 84 18.32 1.12 5.00
C GLN A 84 17.99 1.70 6.39
N GLY A 85 17.61 0.84 7.34
CA GLY A 85 17.22 1.25 8.69
C GLY A 85 15.84 1.93 8.77
N PHE A 86 15.12 2.05 7.65
CA PHE A 86 13.79 2.67 7.63
C PHE A 86 12.81 2.02 8.59
N GLY A 87 12.75 0.68 8.61
CA GLY A 87 11.84 -0.05 9.49
C GLY A 87 12.05 0.26 10.96
N GLU A 88 13.31 0.35 11.41
CA GLU A 88 13.64 0.63 12.80
C GLU A 88 13.17 2.02 13.18
N ALA A 89 13.59 3.04 12.42
CA ALA A 89 13.22 4.42 12.69
C ALA A 89 11.70 4.67 12.53
N ALA A 90 11.03 4.00 11.59
CA ALA A 90 9.56 4.05 11.46
C ALA A 90 8.88 3.41 12.67
N GLY A 91 9.39 2.27 13.13
CA GLY A 91 8.92 1.58 14.31
C GLY A 91 9.04 2.43 15.56
N GLU A 92 10.20 3.02 15.81
CA GLU A 92 10.44 3.94 16.93
C GLU A 92 9.50 5.13 16.90
N ALA A 93 9.31 5.74 15.73
CA ALA A 93 8.41 6.89 15.58
C ALA A 93 6.95 6.53 15.89
N LEU A 94 6.49 5.33 15.51
CA LEU A 94 5.15 4.85 15.85
C LEU A 94 5.01 4.51 17.33
N ASP A 95 6.03 3.90 17.93
CA ASP A 95 6.04 3.58 19.36
C ASP A 95 5.98 4.87 20.21
N LEU A 96 6.78 5.88 19.86
CA LEU A 96 6.74 7.20 20.49
C LEU A 96 5.38 7.89 20.33
N ALA A 97 4.71 7.66 19.20
CA ALA A 97 3.37 8.16 18.94
C ALA A 97 2.26 7.31 19.58
N GLY A 98 2.58 6.18 20.22
CA GLY A 98 1.62 5.24 20.78
C GLY A 98 0.74 4.54 19.74
N ILE A 99 1.22 4.41 18.50
CA ILE A 99 0.45 3.83 17.39
C ILE A 99 0.90 2.38 17.18
N PRO A 100 0.00 1.38 17.31
CA PRO A 100 0.36 -0.02 17.07
C PRO A 100 0.80 -0.27 15.62
N ARG A 101 1.99 -0.82 15.43
CA ARG A 101 2.58 -1.14 14.12
C ARG A 101 1.68 -2.02 13.25
N ARG A 102 0.84 -2.88 13.85
CA ARG A 102 -0.13 -3.78 13.16
C ARG A 102 -1.16 -3.07 12.27
N PHE A 103 -1.32 -1.77 12.44
CA PHE A 103 -2.24 -0.95 11.66
C PHE A 103 -1.66 -0.51 10.32
N LEU A 104 -0.34 -0.64 10.14
CA LEU A 104 0.34 -0.35 8.88
C LEU A 104 1.04 -1.60 8.38
N TRP A 105 0.72 -1.98 7.16
CA TRP A 105 1.36 -3.05 6.41
C TRP A 105 2.15 -2.42 5.28
N PHE A 106 3.19 -3.09 4.82
CA PHE A 106 3.93 -2.68 3.62
C PHE A 106 3.72 -3.71 2.52
N ALA A 107 3.52 -3.24 1.28
CA ALA A 107 3.57 -4.08 0.09
C ALA A 107 4.70 -3.59 -0.80
N LEU A 108 5.67 -4.45 -1.09
CA LEU A 108 6.87 -4.11 -1.83
C LEU A 108 6.81 -4.65 -3.25
N GLU A 109 7.03 -3.77 -4.23
CA GLU A 109 7.14 -4.08 -5.66
C GLU A 109 8.46 -3.55 -6.23
N GLY A 110 8.90 -4.04 -7.39
CA GLY A 110 10.15 -3.58 -7.98
C GLY A 110 10.77 -4.54 -8.99
N SER A 111 11.90 -4.13 -9.57
CA SER A 111 12.60 -4.92 -10.60
C SER A 111 13.33 -6.14 -9.99
N PRO A 112 13.10 -7.36 -10.50
CA PRO A 112 13.62 -8.61 -9.94
C PRO A 112 15.16 -8.67 -9.82
N GLU A 113 15.89 -7.80 -10.51
CA GLU A 113 17.36 -7.77 -10.53
C GLU A 113 18.02 -7.55 -9.16
N LYS A 114 17.37 -6.84 -8.23
CA LYS A 114 17.95 -6.54 -6.91
C LYS A 114 17.26 -7.25 -5.75
N GLY A 115 16.12 -7.89 -6.00
CA GLY A 115 15.28 -8.51 -4.98
C GLY A 115 14.78 -7.53 -3.89
N PRO A 116 13.71 -7.87 -3.17
CA PRO A 116 13.19 -7.06 -2.07
C PRO A 116 13.92 -7.32 -0.74
N GLY A 117 14.87 -8.26 -0.70
CA GLY A 117 15.39 -8.93 0.50
C GLY A 117 15.67 -8.00 1.68
N GLU A 118 16.64 -7.09 1.56
CA GLU A 118 17.06 -6.24 2.68
C GLU A 118 15.95 -5.28 3.17
N ALA A 119 15.17 -4.71 2.24
CA ALA A 119 14.08 -3.80 2.59
C ALA A 119 12.93 -4.54 3.29
N ALA A 120 12.53 -5.69 2.75
CA ALA A 120 11.48 -6.53 3.32
C ALA A 120 11.89 -7.08 4.69
N GLU A 121 13.11 -7.58 4.82
CA GLU A 121 13.66 -8.13 6.06
C GLU A 121 13.78 -7.05 7.13
N GLY A 122 14.32 -5.87 6.80
CA GLY A 122 14.42 -4.76 7.74
C GLY A 122 13.07 -4.32 8.30
N LEU A 123 12.03 -4.25 7.46
CA LEU A 123 10.66 -3.97 7.89
C LEU A 123 10.07 -5.08 8.77
N ARG A 124 10.26 -6.36 8.40
CA ARG A 124 9.79 -7.53 9.16
C ARG A 124 10.45 -7.63 10.53
N LEU A 125 11.78 -7.44 10.62
CA LEU A 125 12.53 -7.39 11.88
C LEU A 125 12.07 -6.24 12.77
N SER A 126 11.60 -5.15 12.16
CA SER A 126 10.98 -4.03 12.83
C SER A 126 9.49 -4.27 13.15
N GLY A 127 9.01 -5.51 13.08
CA GLY A 127 7.67 -5.90 13.51
C GLY A 127 6.53 -5.41 12.61
N PHE A 128 6.83 -4.95 11.39
CA PHE A 128 5.80 -4.62 10.42
C PHE A 128 5.40 -5.86 9.60
N PRO A 129 4.10 -6.04 9.31
CA PRO A 129 3.65 -6.96 8.28
C PRO A 129 4.11 -6.49 6.91
N VAL A 130 4.69 -7.39 6.10
CA VAL A 130 5.22 -7.09 4.77
C VAL A 130 4.72 -8.11 3.77
N LEU A 131 4.24 -7.63 2.63
CA LEU A 131 3.88 -8.40 1.45
C LEU A 131 4.89 -8.12 0.35
N VAL A 132 5.37 -9.15 -0.33
CA VAL A 132 6.33 -9.03 -1.42
C VAL A 132 5.67 -9.48 -2.73
N ARG A 133 5.78 -8.65 -3.77
CA ARG A 133 5.34 -9.02 -5.13
C ARG A 133 6.13 -10.21 -5.63
N GLY A 134 5.43 -11.23 -6.10
CA GLY A 134 6.00 -12.51 -6.48
C GLY A 134 6.18 -13.49 -5.32
N GLU A 135 5.79 -13.15 -4.09
CA GLU A 135 5.71 -14.07 -2.94
C GLU A 135 4.27 -14.11 -2.42
N GLU A 136 3.89 -13.14 -1.57
CA GLU A 136 2.54 -13.02 -1.00
C GLU A 136 1.59 -12.12 -1.83
N TRP A 137 2.12 -11.41 -2.84
CA TRP A 137 1.34 -10.62 -3.78
C TRP A 137 1.57 -11.10 -5.22
N LEU A 138 0.51 -11.52 -5.92
CA LEU A 138 0.55 -12.01 -7.30
C LEU A 138 -0.33 -11.19 -8.26
N GLU A 139 -0.01 -11.23 -9.55
CA GLU A 139 -0.93 -10.84 -10.60
C GLU A 139 -1.97 -11.92 -10.84
N ALA A 140 -3.16 -11.53 -11.29
CA ALA A 140 -4.25 -12.45 -11.62
C ALA A 140 -3.86 -13.51 -12.67
N GLU A 141 -3.01 -13.14 -13.63
CA GLU A 141 -2.50 -14.06 -14.64
C GLU A 141 -1.62 -15.18 -14.06
N ASP A 142 -0.97 -14.93 -12.93
CA ASP A 142 -0.07 -15.88 -12.25
C ASP A 142 -0.81 -16.85 -11.32
N LEU A 143 -2.10 -16.61 -11.02
CA LEU A 143 -2.90 -17.46 -10.14
C LEU A 143 -3.04 -18.90 -10.65
N GLY A 144 -3.05 -19.08 -11.96
CA GLY A 144 -3.17 -20.39 -12.62
C GLY A 144 -1.93 -21.28 -12.47
N GLY A 145 -0.83 -20.73 -11.94
CA GLY A 145 0.41 -21.45 -11.72
C GLY A 145 0.34 -22.53 -10.63
N PRO A 146 1.41 -23.35 -10.51
CA PRO A 146 1.52 -24.38 -9.48
C PRO A 146 1.32 -23.79 -8.09
N SER A 147 0.73 -24.59 -7.19
CA SER A 147 0.53 -24.20 -5.79
C SER A 147 1.88 -23.80 -5.18
N ARG A 148 1.96 -22.59 -4.65
CA ARG A 148 3.14 -22.10 -3.95
C ARG A 148 3.10 -22.56 -2.49
N GLU A 149 4.28 -22.71 -1.87
CA GLU A 149 4.39 -23.08 -0.45
C GLU A 149 3.88 -21.98 0.49
N HIS A 150 3.80 -20.74 -0.01
CA HIS A 150 3.32 -19.59 0.75
C HIS A 150 1.88 -19.19 0.38
N PRO A 151 1.08 -18.75 1.37
CA PRO A 151 -0.28 -18.26 1.11
C PRO A 151 -0.24 -16.99 0.26
N VAL A 152 -1.11 -16.93 -0.76
CA VAL A 152 -1.32 -15.71 -1.54
C VAL A 152 -2.16 -14.77 -0.69
N TYR A 153 -1.68 -13.55 -0.44
CA TYR A 153 -2.38 -12.58 0.40
C TYR A 153 -2.99 -11.45 -0.42
N TRP A 154 -2.35 -11.04 -1.52
CA TRP A 154 -2.87 -10.06 -2.47
C TRP A 154 -2.87 -10.62 -3.88
N VAL A 155 -4.00 -10.48 -4.58
CA VAL A 155 -4.08 -10.62 -6.05
C VAL A 155 -4.42 -9.28 -6.71
N SER A 156 -3.58 -8.83 -7.64
CA SER A 156 -3.83 -7.67 -8.52
C SER A 156 -4.38 -8.07 -9.89
N GLY A 157 -4.96 -7.12 -10.63
CA GLY A 157 -5.54 -7.40 -11.95
C GLY A 157 -6.80 -8.28 -11.94
N VAL A 158 -7.59 -8.26 -10.87
CA VAL A 158 -8.85 -9.00 -10.76
C VAL A 158 -9.94 -8.33 -11.58
N GLU A 159 -10.14 -8.81 -12.82
CA GLU A 159 -11.10 -8.25 -13.78
C GLU A 159 -12.36 -9.10 -13.96
N HIS A 160 -12.40 -10.31 -13.38
CA HIS A 160 -13.48 -11.26 -13.60
C HIS A 160 -13.87 -12.00 -12.30
N PRO A 161 -15.16 -12.29 -12.05
CA PRO A 161 -15.62 -12.98 -10.83
C PRO A 161 -14.92 -14.32 -10.59
N ARG A 162 -14.68 -15.12 -11.63
CA ARG A 162 -13.93 -16.39 -11.50
C ARG A 162 -12.50 -16.22 -10.99
N VAL A 163 -11.83 -15.12 -11.35
CA VAL A 163 -10.49 -14.81 -10.85
C VAL A 163 -10.57 -14.45 -9.37
N TYR A 164 -11.60 -13.70 -8.97
CA TYR A 164 -11.86 -13.36 -7.58
C TYR A 164 -12.11 -14.61 -6.72
N ASP A 165 -12.96 -15.53 -7.19
CA ASP A 165 -13.24 -16.79 -6.49
C ASP A 165 -11.97 -17.65 -6.34
N LEU A 166 -11.18 -17.79 -7.42
CA LEU A 166 -9.91 -18.51 -7.37
C LEU A 166 -8.91 -17.83 -6.42
N ALA A 167 -8.84 -16.50 -6.41
CA ALA A 167 -7.99 -15.75 -5.49
C ALA A 167 -8.38 -16.02 -4.02
N LEU A 168 -9.68 -16.07 -3.72
CA LEU A 168 -10.19 -16.42 -2.39
C LEU A 168 -9.80 -17.86 -1.99
N GLU A 169 -9.95 -18.82 -2.90
CA GLU A 169 -9.54 -20.21 -2.69
C GLU A 169 -8.04 -20.33 -2.42
N ARG A 170 -7.21 -19.48 -3.04
CA ARG A 170 -5.76 -19.39 -2.82
C ARG A 170 -5.37 -18.61 -1.55
N GLY A 171 -6.35 -18.12 -0.79
CA GLY A 171 -6.13 -17.47 0.50
C GLY A 171 -6.01 -15.94 0.45
N ALA A 172 -6.28 -15.31 -0.70
CA ALA A 172 -6.17 -13.87 -0.84
C ALA A 172 -7.07 -13.12 0.16
N ARG A 173 -6.60 -11.94 0.57
CA ARG A 173 -7.23 -11.03 1.52
C ARG A 173 -7.30 -9.60 1.02
N VAL A 174 -6.40 -9.23 0.11
CA VAL A 174 -6.36 -7.94 -0.58
C VAL A 174 -6.59 -8.18 -2.07
N PHE A 175 -7.39 -7.32 -2.69
CA PHE A 175 -7.74 -7.42 -4.09
C PHE A 175 -7.65 -6.07 -4.79
N SER A 176 -7.23 -6.09 -6.05
CA SER A 176 -7.25 -4.93 -6.93
C SER A 176 -7.60 -5.33 -8.36
N GLY A 177 -8.26 -4.44 -9.11
CA GLY A 177 -8.76 -4.70 -10.46
C GLY A 177 -10.20 -4.24 -10.67
N SER A 178 -10.61 -4.13 -11.94
CA SER A 178 -11.88 -3.52 -12.34
C SER A 178 -13.11 -4.21 -11.72
N TYR A 179 -13.10 -5.53 -11.56
CA TYR A 179 -14.19 -6.28 -10.94
C TYR A 179 -14.37 -5.94 -9.46
N THR A 180 -13.27 -5.59 -8.79
CA THR A 180 -13.25 -5.22 -7.37
C THR A 180 -13.63 -3.76 -7.12
N GLY A 181 -13.93 -3.00 -8.18
CA GLY A 181 -14.21 -1.57 -8.12
C GLY A 181 -12.96 -0.70 -7.92
N VAL A 182 -11.76 -1.30 -7.98
CA VAL A 182 -10.49 -0.58 -7.85
C VAL A 182 -9.81 -0.53 -9.22
N LYS A 183 -9.87 0.62 -9.89
CA LYS A 183 -9.05 0.89 -11.06
C LYS A 183 -7.62 1.11 -10.60
N GLU A 184 -6.72 0.19 -10.94
CA GLU A 184 -5.30 0.40 -10.70
C GLU A 184 -4.84 1.62 -11.49
N ALA A 185 -4.41 2.67 -10.79
CA ALA A 185 -3.75 3.79 -11.43
C ALA A 185 -2.47 3.25 -12.09
N GLY A 186 -2.47 3.20 -13.42
CA GLY A 186 -1.32 2.76 -14.20
C GLY A 186 -0.08 3.52 -13.78
N LEU A 187 1.03 2.81 -13.60
CA LEU A 187 2.35 3.37 -13.33
C LEU A 187 2.74 4.32 -14.47
N SER A 188 2.38 5.60 -14.38
CA SER A 188 3.17 6.59 -15.09
C SER A 188 4.41 6.82 -14.23
N SER A 189 5.52 6.18 -14.64
CA SER A 189 6.89 6.62 -14.37
C SER A 189 6.91 8.12 -14.09
N PHE A 190 7.40 8.53 -12.91
CA PHE A 190 7.65 9.92 -12.49
C PHE A 190 7.11 10.97 -13.48
N ARG A 191 5.88 11.45 -13.28
CA ARG A 191 5.40 12.63 -14.00
C ARG A 191 5.42 13.80 -13.04
N PRO A 192 6.37 14.74 -13.17
CA PRO A 192 6.31 15.98 -12.42
C PRO A 192 4.98 16.67 -12.73
N VAL A 193 4.13 16.80 -11.72
CA VAL A 193 2.88 17.55 -11.82
C VAL A 193 3.28 19.03 -11.91
N ARG A 194 3.35 19.57 -13.13
CA ARG A 194 3.48 21.01 -13.31
C ARG A 194 2.21 21.66 -12.79
N ARG A 195 2.29 22.34 -11.64
CA ARG A 195 1.25 23.30 -11.24
C ARG A 195 1.19 24.36 -12.32
N GLY A 196 0.04 24.47 -13.00
CA GLY A 196 -0.27 25.63 -13.81
C GLY A 196 -0.26 26.86 -12.90
N VAL A 197 0.56 27.83 -13.26
CA VAL A 197 0.52 29.18 -12.68
C VAL A 197 -0.69 29.91 -13.25
#